data_AF-A0A9X1DNP1-F1
#
_entry.id   AF-A0A9X1DNP1-F1
#
_cell.length_a   1.000
_cell.length_b   1.000
_cell.length_c   1.000
_cell.angle_alpha   90.00
_cell.angle_beta   90.00
_cell.angle_gamma   90.00
#
_symmetry.space_group_name_H-M   'P 1'
#
loop_
_entity.id
_entity.type
_entity.pdbx_description
1 polymer ?
#
loop_
_entity_poly.entity_id
_entity_poly.type
_entity_poly.pdbx_seq_one_letter_code
_entity_poly.pdbx_strand_id
1 'polypeptide(L)'
;MKKTFTIINSLVLSIITTLIILTASFMFMLFSSGDEGDRTTYFGSLYFSNNEALDGSLALQFGVASGTPIWITFALLFVVYLIVYQFTKNFRRKS
;
A
#
# COMPACT_ATOMS: atom_id res chain seq x y z
N MET A 1 -1.32 -4.05 -29.47
CA MET A 1 -1.55 -5.07 -28.42
C MET A 1 -0.44 -5.11 -27.36
N LYS A 2 0.85 -5.23 -27.70
CA LYS A 2 1.94 -5.33 -26.69
C LYS A 2 2.03 -4.15 -25.71
N LYS A 3 1.88 -2.91 -26.17
CA LYS A 3 1.93 -1.70 -25.30
C LYS A 3 0.77 -1.62 -24.30
N THR A 4 -0.45 -1.92 -24.74
CA THR A 4 -1.64 -1.93 -23.88
C THR A 4 -1.53 -2.99 -22.79
N PHE A 5 -1.05 -4.18 -23.14
CA PHE A 5 -0.81 -5.26 -22.19
C PHE A 5 0.26 -4.89 -21.14
N THR A 6 1.33 -4.19 -21.55
CA THR A 6 2.32 -3.63 -20.62
C THR A 6 1.68 -2.70 -19.61
N ILE A 7 0.91 -1.71 -20.08
CA ILE A 7 0.32 -0.68 -19.22
C ILE A 7 -0.62 -1.32 -18.21
N ILE A 8 -1.48 -2.25 -18.66
CA ILE A 8 -2.40 -2.97 -17.79
C ILE A 8 -1.63 -3.79 -16.75
N ASN A 9 -0.60 -4.53 -17.16
CA ASN A 9 0.18 -5.33 -16.21
C ASN A 9 0.92 -4.46 -15.20
N SER A 10 1.54 -3.35 -15.63
CA SER A 10 2.19 -2.42 -14.72
C SER A 10 1.21 -1.81 -13.73
N LEU A 11 -0.02 -1.52 -14.16
CA LEU A 11 -1.09 -1.00 -13.32
C LEU A 11 -1.56 -2.03 -12.30
N VAL A 12 -1.79 -3.28 -12.72
CA VAL A 12 -2.17 -4.37 -11.82
C VAL A 12 -1.05 -4.63 -10.80
N LEU A 13 0.21 -4.66 -11.24
CA LEU A 13 1.35 -4.84 -10.33
C LEU A 13 1.43 -3.71 -9.31
N SER A 14 1.28 -2.44 -9.72
CA SER A 14 1.35 -1.32 -8.78
C SER A 14 0.21 -1.33 -7.78
N ILE A 15 -1.01 -1.72 -8.16
CA ILE A 15 -2.12 -1.92 -7.21
C ILE A 15 -1.75 -3.00 -6.20
N ILE A 16 -1.36 -4.19 -6.67
CA ILE A 16 -1.06 -5.34 -5.81
C ILE A 16 0.08 -4.99 -4.84
N THR A 17 1.17 -4.43 -5.34
CA THR A 17 2.31 -4.07 -4.48
C THR A 17 1.94 -2.97 -3.48
N THR A 18 1.13 -1.98 -3.86
CA THR A 18 0.64 -0.98 -2.91
C THR A 18 -0.19 -1.63 -1.81
N LEU A 19 -1.11 -2.53 -2.15
CA LEU A 19 -1.90 -3.27 -1.17
C LEU A 19 -1.04 -4.12 -0.23
N ILE A 20 -0.01 -4.79 -0.76
CA ILE A 20 0.94 -5.55 0.06
C ILE A 20 1.67 -4.64 1.04
N ILE A 21 2.16 -3.48 0.59
CA ILE A 21 2.86 -2.53 1.47
C ILE A 21 1.92 -2.00 2.56
N LEU A 22 0.68 -1.63 2.21
CA LEU A 22 -0.32 -1.18 3.17
C LEU A 22 -0.63 -2.27 4.21
N THR A 23 -0.84 -3.50 3.74
CA THR A 23 -1.14 -4.65 4.60
C THR A 23 0.03 -4.95 5.54
N ALA A 24 1.26 -4.95 5.02
CA ALA A 24 2.46 -5.15 5.83
C ALA A 24 2.65 -4.03 6.86
N SER A 25 2.41 -2.78 6.46
CA SER A 25 2.50 -1.62 7.36
C SER A 25 1.44 -1.67 8.48
N PHE A 26 0.24 -2.14 8.15
CA PHE A 26 -0.84 -2.35 9.10
C PHE A 26 -0.54 -3.50 10.06
N MET A 27 -0.08 -4.65 9.55
CA MET A 27 0.37 -5.77 10.37
C MET A 27 1.51 -5.36 11.29
N PHE A 28 2.49 -4.61 10.80
CA PHE A 28 3.60 -4.12 11.61
C PHE A 28 3.10 -3.22 12.75
N MET A 29 2.14 -2.33 12.50
CA MET A 29 1.54 -1.49 13.53
C MET A 29 0.79 -2.29 14.61
N LEU A 30 0.11 -3.37 14.22
CA LEU A 30 -0.61 -4.25 15.15
C LEU A 30 0.35 -5.05 16.06
N PHE A 31 1.47 -5.52 15.51
CA PHE A 31 2.44 -6.34 16.25
C PHE A 31 3.58 -5.53 16.87
N SER A 32 3.78 -4.26 16.49
CA SER A 32 4.71 -3.39 17.22
C SER A 32 4.10 -3.11 18.59
N SER A 33 4.83 -3.45 19.65
CA SER A 33 4.45 -3.38 21.07
C SER A 33 4.23 -1.96 21.59
N GLY A 34 3.44 -1.14 20.88
CA GLY A 34 3.03 0.19 21.30
C GLY A 34 1.91 0.13 22.33
N ASP A 35 1.73 1.21 23.07
CA ASP A 35 0.71 1.38 24.10
C ASP A 35 -0.72 1.34 23.54
N GLU A 36 -1.69 1.10 24.43
CA GLU A 36 -3.13 1.19 24.17
C GLU A 36 -3.48 2.59 23.61
N GLY A 37 -4.39 2.66 22.63
CA GLY A 37 -4.91 3.90 22.05
C GLY A 37 -4.80 4.01 20.52
N ASP A 38 -5.05 5.23 20.02
CA ASP A 38 -5.08 5.55 18.60
C ASP A 38 -3.70 5.50 17.95
N ARG A 39 -3.56 4.63 16.95
CA ARG A 39 -2.36 4.45 16.14
C ARG A 39 -2.62 4.79 14.69
N THR A 40 -1.59 5.32 14.05
CA THR A 40 -1.57 5.53 12.60
C THR A 40 -0.32 4.93 11.99
N THR A 41 -0.43 4.48 10.75
CA THR A 41 0.69 3.94 9.98
C THR A 41 0.62 4.41 8.55
N TYR A 42 1.71 4.16 7.81
CA TYR A 42 1.84 4.52 6.40
C TYR A 42 1.58 6.00 6.15
N PHE A 43 2.42 6.87 6.72
CA PHE A 43 2.31 8.33 6.60
C PHE A 43 0.94 8.90 7.06
N GLY A 44 0.31 8.24 8.05
CA GLY A 44 -1.00 8.65 8.56
C GLY A 44 -2.17 8.26 7.64
N SER A 45 -1.93 7.48 6.59
CA SER A 45 -3.00 7.01 5.71
C SER A 45 -3.91 5.99 6.38
N LEU A 46 -3.34 5.10 7.17
CA LEU A 46 -4.08 4.05 7.86
C LEU A 46 -4.14 4.38 9.34
N TYR A 47 -5.28 4.12 9.95
CA TYR A 47 -5.48 4.26 11.38
C TYR A 47 -6.02 2.97 12.00
N PHE A 48 -5.74 2.82 13.28
CA PHE A 48 -6.27 1.78 14.15
C PHE A 48 -6.51 2.40 15.52
N SER A 49 -7.73 2.26 16.03
CA SER A 49 -8.17 2.76 17.33
C SER A 49 -8.73 1.59 18.12
N ASN A 50 -8.29 1.43 19.37
CA ASN A 50 -8.92 0.55 20.33
C ASN A 50 -9.45 1.39 21.51
N ASN A 51 -10.77 1.47 21.65
CA ASN A 51 -11.39 2.13 22.79
C ASN A 51 -12.11 1.08 23.63
N GLU A 52 -11.94 1.15 24.96
CA GLU A 52 -12.80 0.40 25.87
C GLU A 52 -14.21 1.01 25.81
N ALA A 53 -15.18 0.18 25.45
CA ALA A 53 -16.58 0.55 25.49
C ALA A 53 -17.11 0.48 26.94
N LEU A 54 -18.17 1.23 27.21
CA LEU A 54 -18.77 1.34 28.56
C LEU A 54 -19.29 0.02 29.13
N ASP A 55 -19.45 -1.00 28.29
CA ASP A 55 -19.86 -2.36 28.65
C ASP A 55 -18.67 -3.29 28.98
N GLY A 56 -17.44 -2.75 29.00
CA GLY A 56 -16.21 -3.51 29.20
C GLY A 56 -15.75 -4.30 27.97
N SER A 57 -16.39 -4.10 26.81
CA SER A 57 -15.92 -4.65 25.54
C SER A 57 -14.84 -3.76 24.89
N LEU A 58 -13.98 -4.37 24.07
CA LEU A 58 -12.99 -3.64 23.27
C LEU A 58 -13.58 -3.31 21.89
N ALA A 59 -13.82 -2.04 21.63
CA ALA A 59 -14.22 -1.56 20.31
C ALA A 59 -12.98 -1.32 19.45
N LEU A 60 -12.84 -2.11 18.38
CA LEU A 60 -11.75 -1.96 17.41
C LEU A 60 -12.26 -1.23 16.17
N GLN A 61 -11.63 -0.10 15.84
CA GLN A 61 -11.90 0.65 14.63
C GLN A 61 -10.63 0.77 13.79
N PHE A 62 -10.70 0.47 12.50
CA PHE A 62 -9.59 0.64 11.59
C PHE A 62 -10.08 1.10 10.22
N GLY A 63 -9.22 1.80 9.50
CA GLY A 63 -9.56 2.28 8.16
C GLY A 63 -8.54 3.19 7.54
N VAL A 64 -8.99 3.93 6.52
CA VAL A 64 -8.18 4.91 5.80
C VAL A 64 -8.55 6.31 6.29
N ALA A 65 -7.60 6.99 6.92
CA ALA A 65 -7.73 8.40 7.32
C ALA A 65 -7.36 9.35 6.18
N SER A 66 -6.35 9.01 5.38
CA SER A 66 -5.89 9.82 4.25
C SER A 66 -5.48 8.96 3.05
N GLY A 67 -6.16 9.13 1.92
CA GLY A 67 -5.84 8.42 0.69
C GLY A 67 -4.61 8.97 -0.06
N THR A 68 -4.14 10.17 0.28
CA THR A 68 -3.12 10.87 -0.52
C THR A 68 -1.78 10.11 -0.56
N PRO A 69 -1.19 9.67 0.57
CA PRO A 69 0.05 8.89 0.53
C PRO A 69 -0.10 7.56 -0.23
N ILE A 70 -1.28 6.94 -0.19
CA ILE A 70 -1.59 5.71 -0.93
C ILE A 70 -1.51 5.97 -2.44
N TRP A 71 -2.18 7.02 -2.91
CA TRP A 71 -2.18 7.40 -4.33
C TRP A 71 -0.78 7.79 -4.82
N ILE A 72 0.01 8.49 -4.00
CA ILE A 72 1.40 8.84 -4.33
C ILE A 72 2.23 7.58 -4.52
N THR A 73 2.16 6.61 -3.60
CA THR A 73 2.93 5.36 -3.73
C THR A 73 2.47 4.54 -4.93
N PHE A 74 1.16 4.45 -5.15
CA PHE A 74 0.62 3.78 -6.33
C PHE A 74 1.16 4.39 -7.63
N ALA A 75 1.13 5.72 -7.76
CA ALA A 75 1.64 6.42 -8.93
C ALA A 75 3.15 6.21 -9.12
N LEU A 76 3.92 6.27 -8.02
CA LEU A 76 5.36 6.06 -8.05
C LEU A 76 5.70 4.63 -8.50
N LEU A 77 5.06 3.61 -7.90
CA LEU A 77 5.26 2.21 -8.28
C LEU A 77 4.85 1.95 -9.73
N PHE A 78 3.75 2.55 -10.19
CA PHE A 78 3.32 2.44 -11.57
C PHE A 78 4.37 2.98 -12.55
N VAL A 79 4.91 4.17 -12.30
CA VAL A 79 5.98 4.77 -13.10
C VAL A 79 7.24 3.90 -13.07
N VAL A 80 7.64 3.40 -11.90
CA VAL A 80 8.78 2.49 -11.76
C VAL A 80 8.58 1.22 -12.60
N TYR A 81 7.41 0.58 -12.54
CA TYR A 81 7.15 -0.62 -13.33
C TYR A 81 7.13 -0.34 -14.84
N LEU A 82 6.65 0.82 -15.27
CA LEU A 82 6.74 1.23 -16.67
C LEU A 82 8.21 1.39 -17.11
N ILE A 83 9.04 2.03 -16.29
CA ILE A 83 10.47 2.21 -16.57
C ILE A 83 11.17 0.85 -16.66
N VAL A 84 11.00 -0.01 -15.65
CA VAL A 84 11.58 -1.36 -15.60
C VAL A 84 11.18 -2.18 -16.83
N TYR A 85 9.92 -2.10 -17.24
CA TYR A 85 9.45 -2.77 -18.45
C TYR A 85 10.14 -2.25 -19.72
N GLN A 86 10.32 -0.93 -19.84
CA GLN A 86 11.01 -0.35 -20.99
C GLN A 86 12.49 -0.79 -21.04
N PHE A 87 13.18 -0.80 -19.90
CA PHE A 87 14.57 -1.27 -19.81
C PHE A 87 14.71 -2.75 -20.18
N THR A 88 13.89 -3.63 -19.60
CA THR A 88 13.92 -5.07 -19.90
C THR A 88 13.62 -5.36 -21.37
N LYS A 89 12.68 -4.63 -21.98
CA LYS A 89 12.40 -4.74 -23.41
C LYS A 89 13.59 -4.30 -24.28
N ASN A 90 14.28 -3.23 -23.92
CA ASN A 90 15.44 -2.73 -24.67
C ASN A 90 16.61 -3.72 -24.58
N PHE A 91 16.82 -4.34 -23.41
CA PHE A 91 17.85 -5.36 -23.23
C PHE A 91 17.58 -6.61 -24.07
N ARG A 92 16.32 -7.09 -24.09
CA ARG A 92 15.91 -8.26 -24.88
C ARG A 92 15.93 -8.07 -26.41
N ARG A 93 16.11 -6.84 -26.88
CA ARG A 93 16.24 -6.50 -28.31
C ARG A 93 17.70 -6.44 -28.78
N LYS A 94 18.65 -6.34 -27.85
CA LYS A 94 20.09 -6.28 -28.13
C LYS A 94 20.80 -7.63 -28.02
N SER A 95 20.15 -8.63 -27.41
CA SER A 95 20.57 -10.03 -27.41
C SER A 95 19.84 -10.82 -28.48
#